data_AF-A0A6I4VAB3-F1
#
_entry.id   AF-A0A6I4VAB3-F1
#
_cell.length_a   1.000
_cell.length_b   1.000
_cell.length_c   1.000
_cell.angle_alpha   90.00
_cell.angle_beta   90.00
_cell.angle_gamma   90.00
#
_symmetry.space_group_name_H-M   'P 1'
#
loop_
_entity.id
_entity.type
_entity.pdbx_description
1 polymer ?
#
loop_
_entity_poly.entity_id
_entity_poly.type
_entity_poly.pdbx_seq_one_letter_code
_entity_poly.pdbx_strand_id
1 'polypeptide(L)'
;MTADKNALEVFVIVAQTRNFRLAAEQLGVTRSAISQTLRRLEDRLNLSLMQRTTRTIQLTEAGQRLYAEVAPAINQLNRAITDIAELAAEQGREFDVAVNPQLTTNDMGVMIRTACAGGGISFGTEETFQPYIVRGELVTVLDAWLPTFAGFYLYFPSRKNFAPKLRALIDHVKL
;
A
#
# COMPACT_ATOMS: atom_id res chain seq x y z
N MET A 1 5.52 22.78 26.02
CA MET A 1 6.03 22.03 24.86
C MET A 1 4.83 21.58 24.03
N THR A 2 4.56 22.19 22.87
CA THR A 2 3.42 21.80 22.02
C THR A 2 3.84 20.62 21.16
N ALA A 3 3.15 19.49 21.29
CA ALA A 3 3.42 18.30 20.48
C ALA A 3 3.13 18.60 19.00
N ASP A 4 4.10 18.34 18.13
CA ASP A 4 3.90 18.40 16.67
C ASP A 4 3.17 17.13 16.24
N LYS A 5 1.86 17.26 15.99
CA LYS A 5 0.98 16.13 15.65
C LYS A 5 1.45 15.39 14.39
N ASN A 6 1.88 16.13 13.37
CA ASN A 6 2.39 15.56 12.12
C ASN A 6 3.67 14.76 12.38
N ALA A 7 4.57 15.27 13.23
CA ALA A 7 5.78 14.53 13.58
C ALA A 7 5.50 13.22 14.33
N LEU A 8 4.49 13.22 15.21
CA LEU A 8 4.04 12.02 15.93
C LEU A 8 3.37 11.00 15.01
N GLU A 9 2.55 11.45 14.06
CA GLU A 9 1.92 10.59 13.06
C GLU A 9 2.98 9.93 12.15
N VAL A 10 3.92 10.72 11.63
CA VAL A 10 5.07 10.21 10.86
C VAL A 10 5.84 9.15 11.66
N PHE A 11 6.08 9.40 12.95
CA PHE A 11 6.74 8.43 13.83
C PHE A 11 5.97 7.13 13.97
N VAL A 12 4.67 7.19 14.25
CA VAL A 12 3.80 6.01 14.39
C VAL A 12 3.79 5.17 13.11
N ILE A 13 3.64 5.81 11.94
CA ILE A 13 3.58 5.11 10.65
C ILE A 13 4.92 4.44 10.31
N VAL A 14 6.05 5.12 10.54
CA VAL A 14 7.37 4.53 10.29
C VAL A 14 7.65 3.38 11.29
N ALA A 15 7.21 3.50 12.54
CA ALA A 15 7.33 2.45 13.54
C ALA A 15 6.54 1.17 13.17
N GLN A 16 5.34 1.33 12.58
CA GLN A 16 4.49 0.23 12.10
C GLN A 16 5.07 -0.45 10.86
N THR A 17 5.40 0.35 9.84
CA THR A 17 5.85 -0.17 8.54
C THR A 17 7.28 -0.71 8.59
N ARG A 18 8.10 -0.23 9.54
CA ARG A 18 9.56 -0.49 9.61
C ARG A 18 10.26 -0.27 8.26
N ASN A 19 9.72 0.61 7.42
CA ASN A 19 10.18 0.86 6.08
C ASN A 19 9.87 2.32 5.66
N PHE A 20 10.90 3.18 5.61
CA PHE A 20 10.75 4.59 5.23
C PHE A 20 10.12 4.79 3.86
N ARG A 21 10.32 3.86 2.91
CA ARG A 21 9.72 3.98 1.57
C ARG A 21 8.21 3.74 1.65
N LEU A 22 7.80 2.66 2.30
CA LEU A 22 6.38 2.32 2.46
C LEU A 22 5.63 3.41 3.25
N ALA A 23 6.23 3.92 4.33
CA ALA A 23 5.68 5.04 5.08
C ALA A 23 5.52 6.32 4.24
N ALA A 24 6.49 6.61 3.35
CA ALA A 24 6.44 7.77 2.46
C ALA A 24 5.32 7.65 1.43
N GLU A 25 5.15 6.47 0.85
CA GLU A 25 4.04 6.16 -0.07
C GLU A 25 2.69 6.31 0.64
N GLN A 26 2.55 5.77 1.86
CA GLN A 26 1.31 5.84 2.64
C GLN A 26 0.92 7.27 3.03
N LEU A 27 1.91 8.11 3.35
CA LEU A 27 1.69 9.52 3.72
C LEU A 27 1.62 10.49 2.54
N GLY A 28 1.84 10.01 1.31
CA GLY A 28 1.88 10.88 0.12
C GLY A 28 3.03 11.90 0.13
N VAL A 29 4.13 11.61 0.83
CA VAL A 29 5.28 12.52 0.98
C VAL A 29 6.58 11.85 0.53
N THR A 30 7.67 12.63 0.47
CA THR A 30 8.99 12.09 0.12
C THR A 30 9.69 11.43 1.31
N ARG A 31 10.57 10.45 1.05
CA ARG A 31 11.41 9.81 2.08
C ARG A 31 12.30 10.80 2.84
N SER A 32 12.74 11.87 2.18
CA SER A 32 13.53 12.94 2.80
C SER A 32 12.67 13.76 3.77
N ALA A 33 11.42 14.09 3.41
CA ALA A 33 10.49 14.78 4.29
C ALA A 33 10.20 13.99 5.58
N ILE A 34 10.00 12.67 5.46
CA ILE A 34 9.87 11.77 6.63
C ILE A 34 11.15 11.81 7.47
N SER A 35 12.31 11.61 6.84
CA SER A 35 13.59 11.56 7.57
C SER A 35 13.91 12.88 8.28
N GLN A 36 13.57 14.03 7.68
CA GLN A 36 13.75 15.35 8.30
C GLN A 36 12.75 15.57 9.45
N THR A 37 11.51 15.12 9.28
CA THR A 37 10.48 15.26 10.33
C THR A 37 10.80 14.42 11.55
N LEU A 38 11.26 13.17 11.36
CA LEU A 38 11.71 12.33 12.46
C LEU A 38 12.93 12.90 13.17
N ARG A 39 13.91 13.39 12.40
CA ARG A 39 15.11 13.99 12.99
C ARG A 39 14.77 15.21 13.84
N ARG A 40 13.87 16.09 13.36
CA ARG A 40 13.35 17.21 14.16
C ARG A 40 12.65 16.77 15.44
N LEU A 41 11.93 15.64 15.41
CA LEU A 41 11.29 15.10 16.61
C LEU A 41 12.33 14.58 17.61
N GLU A 42 13.30 13.79 17.15
CA GLU A 42 14.41 13.27 17.95
C GLU A 42 15.25 14.41 18.56
N ASP A 43 15.59 15.43 17.77
CA ASP A 43 16.35 16.61 18.21
C ASP A 43 15.59 17.37 19.32
N ARG A 44 14.27 17.52 19.18
CA ARG A 44 13.43 18.19 20.18
C ARG A 44 13.30 17.40 21.49
N LEU A 45 13.32 16.08 21.41
CA LEU A 45 13.27 15.20 22.58
C LEU A 45 14.65 14.94 23.16
N ASN A 46 15.72 15.35 22.46
CA ASN A 46 17.11 15.01 22.74
C ASN A 46 17.32 13.50 22.95
N LEU A 47 16.59 12.68 22.19
CA LEU A 47 16.57 11.23 22.28
C LEU A 47 16.41 10.64 20.88
N SER A 48 17.21 9.62 20.56
CA SER A 48 16.95 8.80 19.38
C SER A 48 15.74 7.91 19.66
N LEU A 49 14.78 7.91 18.73
CA LEU A 49 13.59 7.07 18.77
C LEU A 49 13.75 5.84 17.87
N MET A 50 14.63 5.91 16.86
CA MET A 50 14.86 4.82 15.91
C MET A 50 16.35 4.55 15.69
N GLN A 51 16.71 3.27 15.65
CA GLN A 51 18.03 2.81 15.23
C GLN A 51 17.96 2.21 13.82
N ARG A 52 18.84 2.70 12.95
CA ARG A 52 19.03 2.16 11.60
C ARG A 52 20.17 1.15 11.63
N THR A 53 19.85 -0.13 11.43
CA THR A 53 20.84 -1.12 10.98
C THR A 53 20.80 -1.19 9.46
N THR A 54 21.86 -1.66 8.80
CA THR A 54 21.92 -1.78 7.33
C THR A 54 20.84 -2.67 6.73
N ARG A 55 20.11 -3.43 7.56
CA ARG A 55 19.10 -4.41 7.13
C ARG A 55 17.71 -4.16 7.70
N THR A 56 17.57 -3.44 8.81
CA THR A 56 16.28 -3.22 9.49
C THR A 56 16.24 -1.91 10.29
N ILE A 57 15.04 -1.36 10.46
CA ILE A 57 14.76 -0.25 11.38
C ILE A 57 14.19 -0.85 12.66
N GLN A 58 14.72 -0.44 13.81
CA GLN A 58 14.20 -0.80 15.12
C GLN A 58 13.93 0.45 15.96
N LEU A 59 12.98 0.35 16.89
CA LEU A 59 12.73 1.38 17.87
C LEU A 59 13.78 1.29 18.99
N THR A 60 14.17 2.44 19.55
CA THR A 60 14.89 2.48 20.83
C THR A 60 13.90 2.26 21.98
N GLU A 61 14.39 2.13 23.21
CA GLU A 61 13.53 2.08 24.40
C GLU A 61 12.60 3.32 24.49
N ALA A 62 13.14 4.51 24.24
CA ALA A 62 12.37 5.75 24.18
C ALA A 62 11.32 5.71 23.05
N GLY A 63 11.70 5.19 21.87
CA GLY A 63 10.79 4.96 20.76
C GLY A 63 9.67 3.99 21.10
N GLN A 64 9.99 2.86 21.75
CA GLN A 64 9.00 1.87 22.19
C GLN A 64 7.96 2.51 23.13
N ARG A 65 8.44 3.26 24.12
CA ARG A 65 7.58 3.92 25.10
C ARG A 65 6.69 4.99 24.46
N LEU A 66 7.27 5.82 23.58
CA LEU A 66 6.49 6.82 22.86
C LEU A 66 5.44 6.16 21.95
N TYR A 67 5.80 5.09 21.26
CA TYR A 67 4.89 4.35 20.38
C TYR A 67 3.72 3.75 21.17
N ALA A 68 4.00 3.10 22.30
CA ALA A 68 2.98 2.48 23.14
C ALA A 68 1.92 3.48 23.64
N GLU A 69 2.35 4.70 23.96
CA GLU A 69 1.45 5.76 24.46
C GLU A 69 0.72 6.51 23.33
N VAL A 70 1.41 6.81 22.22
CA VAL A 70 0.88 7.71 21.18
C VAL A 70 0.10 6.97 20.10
N ALA A 71 0.50 5.75 19.72
CA ALA A 71 -0.17 5.01 18.67
C ALA A 71 -1.67 4.79 18.92
N PRO A 72 -2.13 4.42 20.15
CA PRO A 72 -3.55 4.30 20.45
C PRO A 72 -4.33 5.60 20.23
N ALA A 73 -3.77 6.75 20.64
CA ALA A 73 -4.42 8.05 20.50
C ALA A 73 -4.56 8.46 19.03
N ILE A 74 -3.52 8.23 18.21
CA ILE A 74 -3.59 8.45 16.75
C ILE A 74 -4.64 7.54 16.11
N ASN A 75 -4.67 6.26 16.48
CA ASN A 75 -5.68 5.33 15.97
C ASN A 75 -7.11 5.73 16.36
N GLN A 76 -7.31 6.26 17.57
CA GLN A 76 -8.61 6.77 18.01
C GLN A 76 -9.05 8.00 17.21
N LEU A 77 -8.13 8.92 16.91
CA LEU A 77 -8.42 10.07 16.05
C LEU A 77 -8.83 9.62 14.64
N ASN A 78 -8.10 8.67 14.06
CA ASN A 78 -8.42 8.13 12.74
C ASN A 78 -9.79 7.44 12.71
N ARG A 79 -10.12 6.64 13.73
CA ARG A 79 -11.45 6.02 13.86
C ARG A 79 -12.57 7.04 13.93
N ALA A 80 -12.42 8.07 14.77
CA ALA A 80 -13.44 9.12 14.87
C ALA A 80 -13.69 9.83 13.53
N ILE A 81 -12.65 10.00 12.70
CA ILE A 81 -12.79 10.54 11.35
C ILE A 81 -13.50 9.54 10.43
N THR A 82 -13.12 8.26 10.47
CA THR A 82 -13.78 7.20 9.69
C THR A 82 -15.26 7.07 10.03
N ASP A 83 -15.63 7.05 11.31
CA ASP A 83 -17.02 6.94 11.76
C ASP A 83 -17.88 8.10 11.20
N ILE A 84 -17.32 9.32 11.16
CA ILE A 84 -18.00 10.49 10.56
C ILE A 84 -18.08 10.36 9.03
N ALA A 85 -17.05 9.82 8.38
CA ALA A 85 -17.04 9.58 6.94
C ALA A 85 -18.10 8.53 6.54
N GLU A 86 -18.30 7.49 7.34
CA GLU A 86 -19.35 6.48 7.14
C GLU A 86 -20.75 7.11 7.18
N LEU A 87 -21.02 8.04 8.11
CA LEU A 87 -22.28 8.81 8.12
C LEU A 87 -22.47 9.65 6.85
N ALA A 88 -21.39 10.15 6.24
CA ALA A 88 -21.47 10.87 4.97
C ALA A 88 -21.72 9.93 3.77
N ALA A 89 -21.19 8.71 3.81
CA ALA A 89 -21.40 7.67 2.81
C ALA A 89 -22.87 7.25 2.70
N GLU A 90 -23.57 7.15 3.83
CA GLU A 90 -25.02 6.88 3.89
C GLU A 90 -25.86 7.94 3.14
N GLN A 91 -25.30 9.13 2.91
CA GLN A 91 -25.93 10.19 2.11
C GLN A 91 -25.57 10.14 0.62
N GLY A 92 -24.93 9.06 0.16
CA GLY A 92 -24.54 8.85 -1.24
C GLY A 92 -23.40 9.73 -1.72
N ARG A 93 -22.57 10.26 -0.81
CA ARG A 93 -21.36 11.01 -1.18
C ARG A 93 -20.17 10.07 -1.31
N GLU A 94 -19.39 10.28 -2.37
CA GLU A 94 -18.10 9.61 -2.52
C GLU A 94 -17.16 9.97 -1.36
N PHE A 95 -16.45 8.97 -0.86
CA PHE A 95 -15.47 9.11 0.21
C PHE A 95 -14.35 8.10 0.01
N ASP A 96 -13.14 8.50 0.38
CA ASP A 96 -11.96 7.64 0.30
C ASP A 96 -11.69 7.00 1.67
N VAL A 97 -11.57 5.68 1.70
CA VAL A 97 -11.17 4.93 2.90
C VAL A 97 -9.74 4.45 2.75
N ALA A 98 -8.85 4.99 3.57
CA ALA A 98 -7.50 4.45 3.71
C ALA A 98 -7.56 3.13 4.51
N VAL A 99 -7.42 2.00 3.83
CA VAL A 99 -7.34 0.69 4.48
C VAL A 99 -5.89 0.43 4.88
N ASN A 100 -5.64 0.00 6.12
CA ASN A 100 -4.32 -0.47 6.54
C ASN A 100 -4.12 -1.93 6.08
N PRO A 101 -3.29 -2.20 5.06
CA PRO A 101 -3.18 -3.55 4.51
C PRO A 101 -2.48 -4.47 5.50
N GLN A 102 -3.03 -5.67 5.72
CA GLN A 102 -2.35 -6.69 6.54
C GLN A 102 -1.14 -7.30 5.80
N LEU A 103 -1.12 -7.20 4.47
CA LEU A 103 -0.06 -7.67 3.58
C LEU A 103 0.06 -6.76 2.36
N THR A 104 1.29 -6.38 2.02
CA THR A 104 1.61 -5.70 0.75
C THR A 104 2.55 -6.57 -0.07
N THR A 105 2.10 -6.98 -1.26
CA THR A 105 2.89 -7.77 -2.22
C THR A 105 2.61 -7.32 -3.65
N ASN A 106 3.56 -7.54 -4.54
CA ASN A 106 3.40 -7.39 -5.99
C ASN A 106 3.52 -8.74 -6.73
N ASP A 107 3.60 -9.86 -6.00
CA ASP A 107 3.60 -11.20 -6.55
C ASP A 107 2.18 -11.77 -6.60
N MET A 108 1.72 -12.03 -7.83
CA MET A 108 0.36 -12.51 -8.09
C MET A 108 0.08 -13.87 -7.43
N GLY A 109 1.07 -14.76 -7.35
CA GLY A 109 0.92 -16.06 -6.71
C GLY A 109 0.69 -15.94 -5.21
N VAL A 110 1.38 -15.01 -4.55
CA VAL A 110 1.17 -14.69 -3.13
C VAL A 110 -0.21 -14.06 -2.92
N MET A 111 -0.63 -13.15 -3.81
CA MET A 111 -1.96 -12.52 -3.75
C MET A 111 -3.09 -13.56 -3.76
N ILE A 112 -3.08 -14.47 -4.74
CA ILE A 112 -4.12 -15.52 -4.88
C ILE A 112 -4.12 -16.45 -3.67
N ARG A 113 -2.95 -16.98 -3.28
CA ARG A 113 -2.87 -17.90 -2.13
C ARG A 113 -3.37 -17.27 -0.85
N THR A 114 -3.10 -15.99 -0.65
CA THR A 114 -3.57 -15.24 0.52
C THR A 114 -5.09 -15.10 0.50
N ALA A 115 -5.68 -14.76 -0.65
CA ALA A 115 -7.12 -14.69 -0.81
C ALA A 115 -7.80 -16.05 -0.57
N CYS A 116 -7.30 -17.13 -1.18
CA CYS A 116 -7.82 -18.49 -0.97
C CYS A 116 -7.70 -18.95 0.50
N ALA A 117 -6.72 -18.45 1.25
CA ALA A 117 -6.56 -18.73 2.67
C ALA A 117 -7.44 -17.85 3.59
N GLY A 118 -8.30 -16.99 3.02
CA GLY A 118 -9.16 -16.08 3.78
C GLY A 118 -8.46 -14.82 4.29
N GLY A 119 -7.29 -14.47 3.74
CA GLY A 119 -6.51 -13.30 4.13
C GLY A 119 -7.04 -11.96 3.64
N GLY A 120 -8.20 -11.93 2.96
CA GLY A 120 -8.88 -10.70 2.53
C GLY A 120 -9.29 -10.72 1.06
N ILE A 121 -9.50 -9.53 0.50
CA ILE A 121 -9.89 -9.29 -0.89
C ILE A 121 -8.62 -9.08 -1.74
N SER A 122 -8.62 -9.60 -2.97
CA SER A 122 -7.57 -9.39 -3.96
C SER A 122 -8.16 -8.95 -5.30
N PHE A 123 -7.32 -8.42 -6.19
CA PHE A 123 -7.73 -7.96 -7.51
C PHE A 123 -6.68 -8.31 -8.56
N GLY A 124 -7.12 -8.47 -9.81
CA GLY A 124 -6.25 -8.72 -10.96
C GLY A 124 -7.08 -9.06 -12.20
N THR A 125 -6.44 -9.59 -13.24
CA THR A 125 -7.15 -9.97 -14.47
C THR A 125 -8.01 -11.20 -14.23
N GLU A 126 -9.18 -11.24 -14.86
CA GLU A 126 -10.19 -12.29 -14.67
C GLU A 126 -9.61 -13.69 -14.91
N GLU A 127 -8.82 -13.86 -15.98
CA GLU A 127 -8.26 -15.16 -16.38
C GLU A 127 -7.36 -15.76 -15.29
N THR A 128 -6.74 -14.90 -14.48
CA THR A 128 -5.86 -15.31 -13.39
C THR A 128 -6.65 -15.95 -12.23
N PHE A 129 -7.85 -15.42 -11.96
CA PHE A 129 -8.70 -15.86 -10.84
C PHE A 129 -9.74 -16.91 -11.24
N GLN A 130 -10.08 -16.99 -12.53
CA GLN A 130 -11.11 -17.87 -13.07
C GLN A 130 -11.00 -19.33 -12.57
N PRO A 131 -9.82 -19.98 -12.53
CA PRO A 131 -9.73 -21.37 -12.07
C PRO A 131 -10.15 -21.54 -10.60
N TYR A 132 -9.89 -20.54 -9.75
CA TYR A 132 -10.19 -20.58 -8.32
C TYR A 132 -11.66 -20.25 -8.06
N ILE A 133 -12.25 -19.38 -8.88
CA ILE A 133 -13.69 -19.08 -8.83
C ILE A 133 -14.51 -20.29 -9.25
N VAL A 134 -14.15 -20.94 -10.37
CA VAL A 134 -14.86 -22.14 -10.86
C VAL A 134 -14.79 -23.30 -9.87
N ARG A 135 -13.67 -23.42 -9.12
CA ARG A 135 -13.53 -24.42 -8.05
C ARG A 135 -14.25 -24.05 -6.75
N GLY A 136 -14.83 -22.86 -6.66
CA GLY A 136 -15.50 -22.36 -5.45
C GLY A 136 -14.56 -21.95 -4.32
N GLU A 137 -13.26 -21.82 -4.60
CA GLU A 137 -12.27 -21.34 -3.61
C GLU A 137 -12.34 -19.83 -3.42
N LEU A 138 -12.77 -19.11 -4.46
CA LEU A 138 -12.96 -17.66 -4.45
C LEU A 138 -14.34 -17.29 -5.01
N VAL A 139 -14.81 -16.10 -4.63
CA VAL A 139 -16.03 -15.48 -5.15
C VAL A 139 -15.72 -14.07 -5.62
N THR A 140 -16.48 -13.58 -6.60
CA THR A 140 -16.38 -12.19 -7.05
C THR A 140 -17.14 -11.25 -6.12
N VAL A 141 -16.63 -10.04 -5.97
CA VAL A 141 -17.25 -8.96 -5.20
C VAL A 141 -16.96 -7.63 -5.91
N LEU A 142 -17.82 -6.64 -5.71
CA LEU A 142 -17.65 -5.29 -6.29
C LEU A 142 -17.61 -5.28 -7.83
N ASP A 143 -18.28 -6.23 -8.49
CA ASP A 143 -18.27 -6.36 -9.96
C ASP A 143 -18.67 -5.05 -10.69
N ALA A 144 -19.62 -4.29 -10.13
CA ALA A 144 -20.08 -3.03 -10.71
C ALA A 144 -19.03 -1.89 -10.65
N TRP A 145 -17.93 -2.06 -9.91
CA TRP A 145 -16.86 -1.08 -9.74
C TRP A 145 -15.57 -1.47 -10.47
N LEU A 146 -15.56 -2.59 -11.20
CA LEU A 146 -14.39 -3.03 -11.95
C LEU A 146 -14.23 -2.22 -13.25
N PRO A 147 -13.03 -1.67 -13.52
CA PRO A 147 -12.76 -1.01 -14.78
C PRO A 147 -12.64 -2.04 -15.91
N THR A 148 -13.08 -1.67 -17.12
CA THR A 148 -12.81 -2.46 -18.32
C THR A 148 -11.32 -2.47 -18.65
N PHE A 149 -10.74 -3.67 -18.77
CA PHE A 149 -9.37 -3.86 -19.25
C PHE A 149 -9.34 -3.85 -20.78
N ALA A 150 -8.62 -2.89 -21.37
CA ALA A 150 -8.51 -2.75 -22.83
C ALA A 150 -7.67 -3.84 -23.52
N GLY A 151 -7.13 -4.78 -22.74
CA GLY A 151 -6.28 -5.86 -23.24
C GLY A 151 -4.78 -5.53 -23.23
N PHE A 152 -3.99 -6.50 -23.67
CA PHE A 152 -2.54 -6.36 -23.79
C PHE A 152 -2.16 -5.67 -25.09
N TYR A 153 -1.13 -4.82 -25.02
CA TYR A 153 -0.57 -4.13 -26.19
C TYR A 153 0.81 -4.69 -26.54
N LEU A 154 1.02 -4.99 -27.82
CA LEU A 154 2.34 -5.36 -28.33
C LEU A 154 3.07 -4.10 -28.81
N TYR A 155 4.07 -3.63 -28.06
CA TYR A 155 4.87 -2.47 -28.43
C TYR A 155 6.14 -2.88 -29.18
N PHE A 156 6.29 -2.39 -30.41
CA PHE A 156 7.48 -2.60 -31.24
C PHE A 156 7.79 -1.38 -32.12
N PRO A 157 9.06 -1.16 -32.53
CA PRO A 157 9.45 0.02 -33.31
C PRO A 157 8.79 0.07 -34.70
N SER A 158 8.31 1.23 -35.15
CA SER A 158 7.65 1.41 -36.47
C SER A 158 8.60 1.41 -37.70
N ARG A 159 9.84 0.91 -37.59
CA ARG A 159 10.81 0.99 -38.70
C ARG A 159 10.49 -0.05 -39.78
N LYS A 160 10.54 0.35 -41.06
CA LYS A 160 10.18 -0.50 -42.23
C LYS A 160 10.92 -1.85 -42.33
N ASN A 161 12.11 -1.99 -41.74
CA ASN A 161 12.94 -3.20 -41.83
C ASN A 161 13.06 -3.94 -40.49
N PHE A 162 12.04 -4.73 -40.15
CA PHE A 162 12.14 -5.71 -39.06
C PHE A 162 13.12 -6.83 -39.42
N ALA A 163 13.93 -7.26 -38.45
CA ALA A 163 14.63 -8.54 -38.56
C ALA A 163 13.60 -9.67 -38.74
N PRO A 164 13.83 -10.67 -39.61
CA PRO A 164 12.84 -11.72 -39.90
C PRO A 164 12.29 -12.43 -38.66
N LYS A 165 13.11 -12.64 -37.63
CA LYS A 165 12.70 -13.27 -36.36
C LYS A 165 11.65 -12.45 -35.59
N LEU A 166 11.81 -11.13 -35.54
CA LEU A 166 10.86 -10.24 -34.85
C LEU A 166 9.54 -10.15 -35.61
N ARG A 167 9.58 -10.14 -36.95
CA ARG A 167 8.36 -10.20 -37.77
C ARG A 167 7.58 -11.48 -37.52
N ALA A 168 8.25 -12.63 -37.58
CA ALA A 168 7.61 -13.92 -37.31
C ALA A 168 6.95 -13.99 -35.92
N LEU A 169 7.59 -13.40 -34.90
CA LEU A 169 7.01 -13.31 -33.56
C LEU A 169 5.78 -12.39 -33.52
N ILE A 170 5.85 -11.21 -34.15
CA ILE A 170 4.72 -10.27 -34.21
C ILE A 170 3.53 -10.91 -34.91
N ASP A 171 3.76 -11.59 -36.04
CA ASP A 171 2.70 -12.25 -36.81
C ASP A 171 2.07 -13.40 -36.00
N HIS A 172 2.86 -14.12 -35.20
CA HIS A 172 2.36 -15.19 -34.34
C HIS A 172 1.49 -14.66 -33.18
N VAL A 173 1.86 -13.53 -32.57
CA VAL A 173 1.19 -12.97 -31.38
C VAL A 173 -0.03 -12.11 -31.74
N LYS A 174 -0.16 -11.66 -32.99
CA LYS A 174 -1.32 -10.90 -33.48
C LYS A 174 -2.54 -11.76 -33.84
N LEU A 175 -2.37 -13.08 -33.97
CA LEU A 175 -3.43 -14.05 -34.22
C LEU A 175 -4.20 -14.36 -32.94
#